data_AF-A0A328APX0-F1
#
_entry.id   AF-A0A328APX0-F1
#
_cell.length_a   1.000
_cell.length_b   1.000
_cell.length_c   1.000
_cell.angle_alpha   90.00
_cell.angle_beta   90.00
_cell.angle_gamma   90.00
#
_symmetry.space_group_name_H-M   'P 1'
#
loop_
_entity.id
_entity.type
_entity.pdbx_description
1 polymer ?
#
loop_
_entity_poly.entity_id
_entity_poly.type
_entity_poly.pdbx_seq_one_letter_code
_entity_poly.pdbx_strand_id
1 'polypeptide(L)'
;MRSAFATLIVAAGLATAAQAQAQDPAAQAPAAAAPVQAAPAAPAAQAAPAAPATPGAPQAAAVGENITLPTSGIGATVLNVIEKVCVPIVRGQSLDTVAKAQGWKLNKREGSWSMPLGGEKAHQVIIFAQNSNKTVCQGEIRYPIGQDEELFKAVNVWSALHQPQLQMQANYVAVDPDGVKRVRRSWEYYDQRTSTAVNISTMKKPDDSPLGKNYDAAAIFYQERTF
;
A
#
# COMPACT_ATOMS: atom_id res chain seq x y z
N MET A 1 -24.72 28.18 44.05
CA MET A 1 -23.37 28.08 44.64
C MET A 1 -22.42 27.77 43.50
N ARG A 2 -21.85 28.76 42.81
CA ARG A 2 -20.58 29.44 43.12
C ARG A 2 -19.44 28.45 43.43
N SER A 3 -18.60 28.17 42.45
CA SER A 3 -17.12 28.22 42.56
C SER A 3 -16.52 28.10 41.16
N ALA A 4 -15.84 29.16 40.74
CA ALA A 4 -15.02 29.28 39.54
C ALA A 4 -13.55 29.25 39.99
N PHE A 5 -12.67 28.61 39.20
CA PHE A 5 -11.24 28.91 39.24
C PHE A 5 -10.66 28.84 37.82
N ALA A 6 -10.42 30.04 37.29
CA ALA A 6 -9.55 30.29 36.14
C ALA A 6 -8.10 30.36 36.62
N THR A 7 -7.15 29.86 35.83
CA THR A 7 -5.74 30.24 36.00
C THR A 7 -5.08 30.37 34.63
N LEU A 8 -4.48 31.54 34.47
CA LEU A 8 -3.85 32.16 33.32
C LEU A 8 -2.36 31.77 33.31
N ILE A 9 -1.78 31.39 32.17
CA ILE A 9 -0.32 31.38 32.00
C ILE A 9 0.05 32.13 30.70
N VAL A 10 1.08 32.95 30.87
CA VAL A 10 1.53 34.11 30.11
C VAL A 10 2.33 33.72 28.87
N ALA A 11 2.10 34.45 27.77
CA ALA A 11 2.90 34.43 26.55
C ALA A 11 3.97 35.55 26.58
N ALA A 12 5.21 35.20 26.24
CA ALA A 12 6.29 36.11 25.82
C ALA A 12 7.07 35.35 24.73
N GLY A 13 7.36 35.85 23.52
CA GLY A 13 7.41 37.22 23.03
C GLY A 13 8.87 37.67 22.90
N LEU A 14 9.58 37.24 21.86
CA LEU A 14 10.79 37.91 21.37
C LEU A 14 10.79 37.93 19.84
N ALA A 15 10.48 39.11 19.31
CA ALA A 15 10.68 39.49 17.92
C ALA A 15 12.16 39.86 17.70
N THR A 16 12.71 39.56 16.53
CA THR A 16 13.93 40.20 16.03
C THR A 16 13.64 40.87 14.70
N ALA A 17 14.03 42.13 14.63
CA ALA A 17 13.68 43.10 13.60
C ALA A 17 14.53 42.96 12.33
N ALA A 18 13.97 43.53 11.27
CA ALA A 18 14.54 43.70 9.94
C ALA A 18 15.82 44.54 9.90
N GLN A 19 16.68 44.26 8.91
CA GLN A 19 17.48 45.28 8.24
C GLN A 19 17.46 45.06 6.73
N ALA A 20 16.73 45.93 6.04
CA ALA A 20 16.94 46.22 4.63
C ALA A 20 18.04 47.29 4.55
N GLN A 21 19.07 47.05 3.76
CA GLN A 21 20.00 48.09 3.32
C GLN A 21 19.95 48.18 1.81
N ALA A 22 19.46 49.33 1.33
CA ALA A 22 19.66 49.81 -0.02
C ALA A 22 21.09 50.36 -0.16
N GLN A 23 21.75 50.07 -1.28
CA GLN A 23 22.94 50.79 -1.71
C GLN A 23 22.79 51.14 -3.19
N ASP A 24 22.82 52.45 -3.45
CA ASP A 24 22.90 53.09 -4.76
C ASP A 24 24.28 52.87 -5.43
N PRO A 25 24.40 53.13 -6.75
CA PRO A 25 25.54 52.73 -7.57
C PRO A 25 26.67 53.77 -7.52
N ALA A 26 27.91 53.31 -7.39
CA ALA A 26 29.10 54.12 -7.67
C ALA A 26 29.99 53.39 -8.67
N ALA A 27 30.22 54.05 -9.80
CA ALA A 27 31.14 53.65 -10.84
C ALA A 27 32.58 53.59 -10.31
N GLN A 28 33.32 52.55 -10.71
CA GLN A 28 34.78 52.50 -10.57
C GLN A 28 35.43 52.10 -11.90
N ALA A 29 36.44 52.89 -12.24
CA ALA A 29 37.23 52.94 -13.46
C ALA A 29 38.11 51.69 -13.69
N PRO A 30 38.64 51.47 -14.92
CA PRO A 30 39.30 50.22 -15.28
C PRO A 30 40.74 50.18 -14.77
N ALA A 31 41.13 49.07 -14.13
CA ALA A 31 42.50 48.81 -13.71
C ALA A 31 43.07 47.57 -14.42
N ALA A 32 44.14 47.85 -15.15
CA ALA A 32 45.26 47.03 -15.66
C ALA A 32 45.22 45.49 -15.57
N ALA A 33 45.53 44.88 -16.72
CA ALA A 33 45.77 43.47 -16.90
C ALA A 33 46.97 42.94 -16.07
N ALA A 34 46.75 41.83 -15.37
CA ALA A 34 47.75 41.00 -14.74
C ALA A 34 47.96 39.70 -15.57
N PRO A 35 49.14 39.06 -15.50
CA PRO A 35 49.60 38.10 -16.50
C PRO A 35 48.83 36.77 -16.44
N VAL A 36 48.62 36.20 -17.62
CA VAL A 36 47.91 34.93 -17.83
C VAL A 36 48.70 33.79 -17.20
N GLN A 37 48.19 33.24 -16.11
CA GLN A 37 48.67 32.00 -15.52
C GLN A 37 48.05 30.84 -16.33
N ALA A 38 48.89 29.94 -16.84
CA ALA A 38 48.42 28.75 -17.55
C ALA A 38 47.54 27.90 -16.62
N ALA A 39 46.28 27.68 -17.01
CA ALA A 39 45.33 26.85 -16.28
C ALA A 39 45.79 25.37 -16.30
N PRO A 40 45.67 24.63 -15.19
CA PRO A 40 45.88 23.20 -15.18
C PRO A 40 44.88 22.49 -16.11
N ALA A 41 45.34 21.43 -16.78
CA ALA A 41 44.50 20.57 -17.60
C ALA A 41 43.32 20.02 -16.77
N ALA A 42 42.11 20.14 -17.31
CA ALA A 42 40.90 19.59 -16.72
C ALA A 42 41.02 18.06 -16.57
N PRO A 43 40.61 17.48 -15.42
CA PRO A 43 40.50 16.02 -15.30
C PRO A 43 39.51 15.48 -16.33
N ALA A 44 39.88 14.40 -16.99
CA ALA A 44 39.00 13.67 -17.90
C ALA A 44 37.67 13.34 -17.20
N ALA A 45 36.55 13.63 -17.88
CA ALA A 45 35.22 13.28 -17.40
C ALA A 45 35.14 11.77 -17.15
N GLN A 46 35.07 11.39 -15.88
CA GLN A 46 34.75 10.04 -15.47
C GLN A 46 33.33 9.74 -15.95
N ALA A 47 33.18 8.70 -16.77
CA ALA A 47 31.87 8.23 -17.22
C ALA A 47 31.00 7.95 -15.99
N ALA A 48 29.82 8.56 -15.94
CA ALA A 48 28.82 8.30 -14.91
C ALA A 48 28.48 6.79 -14.93
N PRO A 49 28.36 6.13 -13.77
CA PRO A 49 27.89 4.76 -13.70
C PRO A 49 26.56 4.63 -14.41
N ALA A 50 26.45 3.65 -15.31
CA ALA A 50 25.19 3.31 -15.94
C ALA A 50 24.12 3.08 -14.87
N ALA A 51 22.98 3.74 -15.01
CA ALA A 51 21.82 3.49 -14.15
C ALA A 51 21.49 1.98 -14.16
N PRO A 52 21.17 1.38 -13.00
CA PRO A 52 20.70 0.00 -12.97
C PRO A 52 19.51 -0.15 -13.91
N ALA A 53 19.56 -1.18 -14.76
CA ALA A 53 18.42 -1.55 -15.60
C ALA A 53 17.20 -1.78 -14.70
N THR A 54 16.15 -1.00 -14.90
CA THR A 54 14.83 -1.26 -14.31
C THR A 54 14.44 -2.68 -14.74
N PRO A 55 14.21 -3.61 -13.80
CA PRO A 55 13.67 -4.92 -14.15
C PRO A 55 12.38 -4.70 -14.94
N GLY A 56 12.31 -5.25 -16.15
CA GLY A 56 11.11 -5.18 -16.97
C GLY A 56 9.91 -5.67 -16.19
N ALA A 57 8.80 -4.92 -16.24
CA ALA A 57 7.54 -5.34 -15.65
C ALA A 57 7.24 -6.77 -16.11
N PRO A 58 6.99 -7.73 -15.19
CA PRO A 58 6.63 -9.08 -15.59
C PRO A 58 5.34 -9.00 -16.40
N GLN A 59 5.41 -9.36 -17.68
CA GLN A 59 4.22 -9.46 -18.53
C GLN A 59 3.23 -10.43 -17.89
N ALA A 60 2.00 -9.95 -17.71
CA ALA A 60 0.89 -10.78 -17.28
C ALA A 60 0.79 -12.00 -18.20
N ALA A 61 0.71 -13.20 -17.63
CA ALA A 61 0.42 -14.40 -18.41
C ALA A 61 -0.89 -14.18 -19.18
N ALA A 62 -0.85 -14.41 -20.50
CA ALA A 62 -2.02 -14.28 -21.36
C ALA A 62 -3.16 -15.15 -20.81
N VAL A 63 -4.28 -14.51 -20.52
CA VAL A 63 -5.44 -15.17 -19.92
C VAL A 63 -6.30 -15.70 -21.07
N GLY A 64 -6.35 -17.02 -21.25
CA GLY A 64 -6.96 -17.68 -22.42
C GLY A 64 -8.50 -17.56 -22.48
N GLU A 65 -9.08 -17.88 -23.65
CA GLU A 65 -10.47 -17.59 -24.10
C GLU A 65 -11.65 -18.17 -23.28
N ASN A 66 -11.46 -18.72 -22.08
CA ASN A 66 -12.57 -19.08 -21.17
C ASN A 66 -12.18 -18.81 -19.71
N ILE A 67 -12.06 -17.53 -19.37
CA ILE A 67 -11.72 -17.08 -18.02
C ILE A 67 -13.01 -17.01 -17.20
N THR A 68 -13.24 -17.99 -16.33
CA THR A 68 -14.36 -17.95 -15.37
C THR A 68 -13.83 -17.69 -13.97
N LEU A 69 -14.54 -16.86 -13.21
CA LEU A 69 -14.25 -16.65 -11.80
C LEU A 69 -14.57 -17.95 -11.02
N PRO A 70 -13.75 -18.31 -10.02
CA PRO A 70 -14.08 -19.42 -9.16
C PRO A 70 -15.39 -19.14 -8.42
N THR A 71 -16.28 -20.12 -8.38
CA THR A 71 -17.57 -20.03 -7.69
C THR A 71 -17.58 -20.77 -6.35
N SER A 72 -16.50 -21.48 -6.02
CA SER A 72 -16.28 -22.18 -4.75
C SER A 72 -14.81 -22.09 -4.29
N GLY A 73 -14.55 -22.57 -3.07
CA GLY A 73 -13.22 -22.60 -2.47
C GLY A 73 -12.70 -21.23 -2.02
N ILE A 74 -11.44 -21.17 -1.60
CA ILE A 74 -10.82 -19.95 -1.06
C ILE A 74 -10.84 -18.79 -2.06
N GLY A 75 -10.64 -19.11 -3.34
CA GLY A 75 -10.68 -18.13 -4.42
C GLY A 75 -12.02 -17.39 -4.46
N ALA A 76 -13.13 -18.13 -4.52
CA ALA A 76 -14.47 -17.53 -4.52
C ALA A 76 -14.74 -16.73 -3.25
N THR A 77 -14.29 -17.21 -2.08
CA THR A 77 -14.49 -16.48 -0.83
C THR A 77 -13.74 -15.15 -0.82
N VAL A 78 -12.50 -15.11 -1.29
CA VAL A 78 -11.71 -13.87 -1.33
C VAL A 78 -12.27 -12.88 -2.33
N LEU A 79 -12.77 -13.34 -3.48
CA LEU A 79 -13.46 -12.46 -4.41
C LEU A 79 -14.75 -11.88 -3.81
N ASN A 80 -15.53 -12.69 -3.09
CA ASN A 80 -16.70 -12.20 -2.37
C ASN A 80 -16.32 -11.17 -1.29
N VAL A 81 -15.20 -11.34 -0.59
CA VAL A 81 -14.69 -10.35 0.37
C VAL A 81 -14.34 -9.05 -0.35
N ILE A 82 -13.63 -9.12 -1.48
CA ILE A 82 -13.27 -7.94 -2.27
C ILE A 82 -14.55 -7.20 -2.70
N GLU A 83 -15.47 -7.88 -3.37
CA GLU A 83 -16.62 -7.26 -4.02
C GLU A 83 -17.75 -6.86 -3.06
N LYS A 84 -18.01 -7.67 -2.04
CA LYS A 84 -19.13 -7.45 -1.12
C LYS A 84 -18.75 -6.74 0.16
N VAL A 85 -17.45 -6.70 0.50
CA VAL A 85 -16.95 -6.03 1.71
C VAL A 85 -16.00 -4.89 1.37
N CYS A 86 -14.90 -5.16 0.69
CA CYS A 86 -13.88 -4.13 0.47
C CYS A 86 -14.34 -3.00 -0.46
N VAL A 87 -14.97 -3.32 -1.60
CA VAL A 87 -15.44 -2.33 -2.57
C VAL A 87 -16.45 -1.36 -1.93
N PRO A 88 -17.49 -1.82 -1.22
CA PRO A 88 -18.43 -0.89 -0.60
C PRO A 88 -17.79 0.00 0.49
N ILE A 89 -16.86 -0.54 1.30
CA ILE A 89 -16.26 0.26 2.39
C ILE A 89 -15.27 1.31 1.87
N VAL A 90 -14.50 1.03 0.81
CA VAL A 90 -13.62 2.06 0.24
C VAL A 90 -14.41 3.15 -0.49
N ARG A 91 -15.64 2.82 -0.94
CA ARG A 91 -16.61 3.78 -1.50
C ARG A 91 -17.47 4.48 -0.45
N GLY A 92 -17.10 4.36 0.83
CA GLY A 92 -17.69 5.14 1.92
C GLY A 92 -18.82 4.47 2.69
N GLN A 93 -19.16 3.21 2.41
CA GLN A 93 -20.07 2.47 3.29
C GLN A 93 -19.39 2.13 4.63
N SER A 94 -20.18 2.08 5.70
CA SER A 94 -19.69 1.64 7.00
C SER A 94 -19.35 0.15 6.98
N LEU A 95 -18.14 -0.20 7.44
CA LEU A 95 -17.73 -1.60 7.63
C LEU A 95 -18.71 -2.36 8.53
N ASP A 96 -19.25 -1.73 9.59
CA ASP A 96 -20.20 -2.39 10.48
C ASP A 96 -21.49 -2.78 9.75
N THR A 97 -22.00 -1.92 8.88
CA THR A 97 -23.22 -2.18 8.11
C THR A 97 -22.98 -3.31 7.11
N VAL A 98 -21.88 -3.22 6.37
CA VAL A 98 -21.52 -4.19 5.33
C VAL A 98 -21.24 -5.56 5.93
N ALA A 99 -20.44 -5.62 6.99
CA ALA A 99 -20.07 -6.87 7.65
C ALA A 99 -21.28 -7.55 8.32
N LYS A 100 -22.17 -6.80 8.98
CA LYS A 100 -23.42 -7.36 9.56
C LYS A 100 -24.34 -7.95 8.50
N ALA A 101 -24.49 -7.29 7.36
CA ALA A 101 -25.31 -7.79 6.26
C ALA A 101 -24.80 -9.13 5.70
N GLN A 102 -23.50 -9.38 5.84
CA GLN A 102 -22.85 -10.64 5.45
C GLN A 102 -22.79 -11.66 6.60
N GLY A 103 -23.35 -11.38 7.78
CA GLY A 103 -23.33 -12.29 8.93
C GLY A 103 -21.98 -12.42 9.63
N TRP A 104 -21.07 -11.44 9.46
CA TRP A 104 -19.75 -11.46 10.09
C TRP A 104 -19.85 -11.17 11.58
N LYS A 105 -18.81 -11.58 12.33
CA LYS A 105 -18.74 -11.39 13.78
C LYS A 105 -17.76 -10.27 14.13
N LEU A 106 -18.22 -9.32 14.93
CA LEU A 106 -17.39 -8.24 15.47
C LEU A 106 -16.51 -8.74 16.61
N ASN A 107 -15.20 -8.56 16.48
CA ASN A 107 -14.27 -8.59 17.59
C ASN A 107 -14.24 -7.20 18.25
N LYS A 108 -14.96 -7.04 19.37
CA LYS A 108 -15.06 -5.76 20.09
C LYS A 108 -13.72 -5.24 20.63
N ARG A 109 -12.73 -6.12 20.83
CA ARG A 109 -11.41 -5.73 21.36
C ARG A 109 -10.56 -5.04 20.30
N GLU A 110 -10.59 -5.55 19.09
CA GLU A 110 -9.74 -5.09 17.99
C GLU A 110 -10.50 -4.20 16.99
N GLY A 111 -11.83 -4.14 17.09
CA GLY A 111 -12.69 -3.48 16.10
C GLY A 111 -12.70 -4.19 14.74
N SER A 112 -12.14 -5.40 14.66
CA SER A 112 -12.09 -6.20 13.44
C SER A 112 -13.36 -7.04 13.27
N TRP A 113 -13.71 -7.31 12.02
CA TRP A 113 -14.83 -8.18 11.66
C TRP A 113 -14.28 -9.46 11.06
N SER A 114 -14.79 -10.62 11.51
CA SER A 114 -14.35 -11.90 10.96
C SER A 114 -15.49 -12.81 10.52
N MET A 115 -15.22 -13.60 9.49
CA MET A 115 -16.10 -14.64 8.98
C MET A 115 -15.32 -15.96 8.90
N PRO A 116 -15.87 -17.07 9.43
CA PRO A 116 -15.25 -18.38 9.25
C PRO A 116 -15.32 -18.81 7.78
N LEU A 117 -14.28 -19.49 7.31
CA LEU A 117 -14.25 -20.05 5.95
C LEU A 117 -14.92 -21.43 5.84
N GLY A 118 -15.44 -21.96 6.94
CA GLY A 118 -15.84 -23.36 7.06
C GLY A 118 -14.64 -24.26 7.31
N GLY A 119 -14.89 -25.51 7.71
CA GLY A 119 -13.83 -26.42 8.13
C GLY A 119 -13.32 -26.11 9.54
N GLU A 120 -12.02 -25.84 9.69
CA GLU A 120 -11.43 -25.61 11.00
C GLU A 120 -11.71 -24.21 11.55
N LYS A 121 -11.83 -24.10 12.88
CA LYS A 121 -12.02 -22.80 13.56
C LYS A 121 -10.90 -21.79 13.26
N ALA A 122 -9.72 -22.26 12.87
CA ALA A 122 -8.59 -21.40 12.53
C ALA A 122 -8.74 -20.72 11.15
N HIS A 123 -9.61 -21.24 10.27
CA HIS A 123 -9.80 -20.72 8.92
C HIS A 123 -10.86 -19.62 8.92
N GLN A 124 -10.43 -18.40 8.64
CA GLN A 124 -11.28 -17.22 8.68
C GLN A 124 -10.73 -16.09 7.83
N VAL A 125 -11.61 -15.20 7.39
CA VAL A 125 -11.25 -13.88 6.89
C VAL A 125 -11.47 -12.89 8.01
N ILE A 126 -10.52 -11.97 8.19
CA ILE A 126 -10.58 -10.88 9.16
C ILE A 126 -10.41 -9.58 8.37
N ILE A 127 -11.35 -8.66 8.48
CA ILE A 127 -11.20 -7.30 7.96
C ILE A 127 -11.01 -6.36 9.15
N PHE A 128 -9.96 -5.55 9.08
CA PHE A 128 -9.63 -4.59 10.12
C PHE A 128 -10.44 -3.31 9.96
N ALA A 129 -10.63 -2.58 11.07
CA ALA A 129 -11.26 -1.27 11.02
C ALA A 129 -10.48 -0.33 10.09
N GLN A 130 -11.20 0.45 9.28
CA GLN A 130 -10.57 1.48 8.46
C GLN A 130 -10.00 2.57 9.36
N ASN A 131 -8.71 2.83 9.27
CA ASN A 131 -8.02 3.89 9.99
C ASN A 131 -8.38 5.28 9.39
N SER A 132 -7.49 6.27 9.52
CA SER A 132 -7.65 7.59 8.88
C SER A 132 -7.76 7.50 7.36
N ASN A 133 -7.18 6.45 6.76
CA ASN A 133 -7.32 6.17 5.34
C ASN A 133 -8.59 5.35 5.05
N LYS A 134 -9.66 6.04 4.64
CA LYS A 134 -10.95 5.42 4.27
C LYS A 134 -10.96 4.82 2.86
N THR A 135 -9.93 5.08 2.07
CA THR A 135 -9.78 4.55 0.71
C THR A 135 -9.15 3.16 0.65
N VAL A 136 -8.84 2.57 1.81
CA VAL A 136 -8.19 1.25 1.90
C VAL A 136 -9.05 0.30 2.74
N CYS A 137 -9.29 -0.90 2.21
CA CYS A 137 -9.74 -2.08 2.92
C CYS A 137 -8.52 -2.94 3.21
N GLN A 138 -8.31 -3.32 4.47
CA GLN A 138 -7.21 -4.21 4.86
C GLN A 138 -7.76 -5.40 5.62
N GLY A 139 -7.20 -6.57 5.36
CA GLY A 139 -7.53 -7.78 6.08
C GLY A 139 -6.44 -8.83 6.10
N GLU A 140 -6.75 -9.89 6.84
CA GLU A 140 -6.00 -11.14 6.92
C GLU A 140 -6.91 -12.30 6.54
N ILE A 141 -6.39 -13.22 5.75
CA ILE A 141 -7.06 -14.43 5.31
C ILE A 141 -6.27 -15.59 5.90
N ARG A 142 -6.89 -16.40 6.76
CA ARG A 142 -6.34 -17.65 7.29
C ARG A 142 -7.04 -18.80 6.60
N TYR A 143 -6.33 -19.60 5.84
CA TYR A 143 -6.89 -20.63 4.95
C TYR A 143 -6.19 -21.98 5.13
N PRO A 144 -6.78 -23.09 4.62
CA PRO A 144 -6.14 -24.39 4.68
C PRO A 144 -4.73 -24.36 4.08
N ILE A 145 -3.80 -25.08 4.72
CA ILE A 145 -2.40 -25.12 4.30
C ILE A 145 -2.32 -25.64 2.85
N GLY A 146 -1.52 -24.95 2.02
CA GLY A 146 -1.26 -25.32 0.63
C GLY A 146 -2.17 -24.65 -0.41
N GLN A 147 -3.11 -23.78 -0.02
CA GLN A 147 -4.02 -23.12 -0.98
C GLN A 147 -3.54 -21.75 -1.50
N ASP A 148 -2.24 -21.46 -1.40
CA ASP A 148 -1.66 -20.19 -1.87
C ASP A 148 -1.92 -19.95 -3.36
N GLU A 149 -1.76 -21.00 -4.18
CA GLU A 149 -1.88 -20.90 -5.62
C GLU A 149 -3.32 -20.60 -6.05
N GLU A 150 -4.29 -21.25 -5.42
CA GLU A 150 -5.72 -21.08 -5.69
C GLU A 150 -6.19 -19.66 -5.34
N LEU A 151 -5.68 -19.13 -4.21
CA LEU A 151 -5.88 -17.75 -3.81
C LEU A 151 -5.36 -16.77 -4.88
N PHE A 152 -4.11 -16.95 -5.32
CA PHE A 152 -3.50 -16.05 -6.30
C PHE A 152 -4.14 -16.16 -7.68
N LYS A 153 -4.45 -17.38 -8.14
CA LYS A 153 -5.09 -17.61 -9.43
C LYS A 153 -6.44 -16.90 -9.49
N ALA A 154 -7.24 -16.98 -8.42
CA ALA A 154 -8.53 -16.31 -8.33
C ALA A 154 -8.39 -14.79 -8.47
N VAL A 155 -7.47 -14.17 -7.73
CA VAL A 155 -7.26 -12.72 -7.75
C VAL A 155 -6.67 -12.27 -9.09
N ASN A 156 -5.79 -13.06 -9.71
CA ASN A 156 -5.26 -12.77 -11.03
C ASN A 156 -6.37 -12.78 -12.11
N VAL A 157 -7.23 -13.80 -12.09
CA VAL A 157 -8.39 -13.90 -12.99
C VAL A 157 -9.36 -12.74 -12.77
N TRP A 158 -9.70 -12.43 -11.52
CA TRP A 158 -10.55 -11.29 -11.20
C TRP A 158 -9.96 -9.96 -11.68
N SER A 159 -8.66 -9.76 -11.46
CA SER A 159 -7.94 -8.55 -11.91
C SER A 159 -7.95 -8.39 -13.43
N ALA A 160 -7.85 -9.50 -14.16
CA ALA A 160 -7.92 -9.52 -15.61
C ALA A 160 -9.33 -9.23 -16.15
N LEU A 161 -10.37 -9.61 -15.42
CA LEU A 161 -11.78 -9.39 -15.76
C LEU A 161 -12.36 -8.07 -15.21
N HIS A 162 -11.66 -7.44 -14.27
CA HIS A 162 -12.04 -6.15 -13.70
C HIS A 162 -12.10 -5.06 -14.77
N GLN A 163 -12.97 -4.06 -14.57
CA GLN A 163 -13.13 -2.94 -15.48
C GLN A 163 -12.96 -1.62 -14.71
N PRO A 164 -11.93 -0.80 -15.01
CA PRO A 164 -10.83 -1.06 -15.96
C PRO A 164 -9.92 -2.23 -15.53
N GLN A 165 -9.26 -2.89 -16.47
CA GLN A 165 -8.38 -4.02 -16.17
C GLN A 165 -7.25 -3.62 -15.22
N LEU A 166 -7.03 -4.40 -14.16
CA LEU A 166 -5.93 -4.19 -13.23
C LEU A 166 -4.68 -4.93 -13.73
N GLN A 167 -3.61 -4.18 -14.02
CA GLN A 167 -2.35 -4.72 -14.51
C GLN A 167 -1.46 -5.13 -13.34
N MET A 168 -0.81 -6.30 -13.44
CA MET A 168 0.14 -6.73 -12.41
C MET A 168 1.33 -5.78 -12.33
N GLN A 169 1.58 -5.21 -11.15
CA GLN A 169 2.69 -4.27 -10.91
C GLN A 169 3.83 -4.89 -10.10
N ALA A 170 3.50 -5.81 -9.19
CA ALA A 170 4.49 -6.46 -8.34
C ALA A 170 4.28 -7.97 -8.31
N ASN A 171 5.40 -8.69 -8.31
CA ASN A 171 5.48 -10.11 -7.98
C ASN A 171 6.89 -10.39 -7.43
N TYR A 172 7.07 -10.25 -6.12
CA TYR A 172 8.38 -10.48 -5.49
C TYR A 172 8.26 -11.19 -4.16
N VAL A 173 9.37 -11.80 -3.76
CA VAL A 173 9.51 -12.56 -2.52
C VAL A 173 10.55 -11.87 -1.65
N ALA A 174 10.22 -11.63 -0.38
CA ALA A 174 11.16 -11.07 0.59
C ALA A 174 10.90 -11.67 1.97
N VAL A 175 11.96 -11.76 2.78
CA VAL A 175 11.83 -11.95 4.23
C VAL A 175 11.96 -10.57 4.86
N ASP A 176 10.90 -10.14 5.52
CA ASP A 176 10.85 -8.82 6.15
C ASP A 176 11.61 -8.80 7.49
N PRO A 177 11.91 -7.61 8.06
CA PRO A 177 12.57 -7.49 9.37
C PRO A 177 11.82 -8.15 10.54
N ASP A 178 10.53 -8.45 10.39
CA ASP A 178 9.73 -9.18 11.36
C ASP A 178 9.94 -10.71 11.29
N GLY A 179 10.84 -11.18 10.42
CA GLY A 179 11.15 -12.60 10.24
C GLY A 179 10.09 -13.35 9.45
N VAL A 180 9.15 -12.66 8.78
CA VAL A 180 8.12 -13.29 7.96
C VAL A 180 8.50 -13.25 6.49
N LYS A 181 8.47 -14.41 5.84
CA LYS A 181 8.60 -14.53 4.38
C LYS A 181 7.27 -14.16 3.74
N ARG A 182 7.32 -13.23 2.78
CA ARG A 182 6.14 -12.76 2.05
C ARG A 182 6.32 -12.90 0.55
N VAL A 183 5.33 -13.50 -0.10
CA VAL A 183 5.17 -13.47 -1.55
C VAL A 183 4.13 -12.41 -1.85
N ARG A 184 4.57 -11.27 -2.39
CA ARG A 184 3.72 -10.10 -2.61
C ARG A 184 3.35 -9.99 -4.07
N ARG A 185 2.05 -9.91 -4.34
CA ARG A 185 1.50 -9.65 -5.66
C ARG A 185 0.55 -8.48 -5.63
N SER A 186 0.68 -7.58 -6.60
CA SER A 186 -0.20 -6.43 -6.74
C SER A 186 -0.69 -6.28 -8.17
N TRP A 187 -1.95 -5.88 -8.30
CA TRP A 187 -2.59 -5.53 -9.55
C TRP A 187 -3.20 -4.14 -9.39
N GLU A 188 -2.94 -3.28 -10.35
CA GLU A 188 -3.34 -1.88 -10.29
C GLU A 188 -3.80 -1.37 -11.66
N TYR A 189 -4.85 -0.58 -11.63
CA TYR A 189 -5.19 0.37 -12.69
C TYR A 189 -4.97 1.76 -12.12
N TYR A 190 -4.39 2.66 -12.91
CA TYR A 190 -4.36 4.08 -12.57
C TYR A 190 -4.39 4.92 -13.83
N ASP A 191 -5.01 6.10 -13.72
CA ASP A 191 -4.93 7.16 -14.70
C ASP A 191 -4.61 8.49 -14.00
N GLN A 192 -4.80 9.61 -14.70
CA GLN A 192 -4.50 10.94 -14.15
C GLN A 192 -5.41 11.34 -12.97
N ARG A 193 -6.53 10.65 -12.73
CA ARG A 193 -7.56 11.04 -11.76
C ARG A 193 -7.84 9.97 -10.73
N THR A 194 -7.68 8.69 -11.08
CA THR A 194 -8.08 7.57 -10.25
C THR A 194 -7.03 6.46 -10.22
N SER A 195 -7.01 5.69 -9.13
CA SER A 195 -6.26 4.44 -9.01
C SER A 195 -7.11 3.40 -8.29
N THR A 196 -7.11 2.16 -8.79
CA THR A 196 -7.69 1.00 -8.14
C THR A 196 -6.60 -0.05 -8.01
N ALA A 197 -6.36 -0.56 -6.80
CA ALA A 197 -5.37 -1.61 -6.60
C ALA A 197 -5.86 -2.71 -5.67
N VAL A 198 -5.43 -3.94 -5.97
CA VAL A 198 -5.52 -5.08 -5.07
C VAL A 198 -4.12 -5.64 -4.82
N ASN A 199 -3.82 -5.92 -3.56
CA ASN A 199 -2.56 -6.52 -3.14
C ASN A 199 -2.86 -7.76 -2.30
N ILE A 200 -2.19 -8.86 -2.62
CA ILE A 200 -2.23 -10.09 -1.81
C ILE A 200 -0.79 -10.44 -1.45
N SER A 201 -0.55 -10.67 -0.17
CA SER A 201 0.75 -11.08 0.34
C SER A 201 0.59 -12.36 1.16
N THR A 202 0.99 -13.51 0.62
CA THR A 202 1.04 -14.73 1.45
C THR A 202 2.18 -14.60 2.45
N MET A 203 2.03 -15.24 3.61
CA MET A 203 2.86 -15.03 4.78
C MET A 203 3.24 -16.39 5.37
N LYS A 204 4.54 -16.68 5.38
CA LYS A 204 5.12 -17.93 5.90
C LYS A 204 6.32 -17.63 6.77
N LYS A 205 6.76 -18.63 7.54
CA LYS A 205 8.08 -18.56 8.19
C LYS A 205 9.18 -18.63 7.14
N PRO A 206 10.43 -18.25 7.47
CA PRO A 206 11.55 -18.28 6.52
C PRO A 206 11.87 -19.68 5.97
N ASP A 207 11.50 -20.72 6.71
CA ASP A 207 11.63 -22.14 6.34
C ASP A 207 10.45 -22.67 5.50
N ASP A 208 9.60 -21.78 4.97
CA ASP A 208 8.39 -22.09 4.22
C ASP A 208 7.30 -22.83 5.00
N SER A 209 7.46 -23.01 6.32
CA SER A 209 6.40 -23.56 7.16
C SER A 209 5.29 -22.52 7.39
N PRO A 210 4.04 -22.97 7.62
CA PRO A 210 2.92 -22.09 7.91
C PRO A 210 3.17 -21.22 9.16
N LEU A 211 2.65 -19.99 9.14
CA LEU A 211 2.68 -19.10 10.32
C LEU A 211 1.79 -19.63 11.46
N GLY A 212 0.64 -20.19 11.11
CA GLY A 212 -0.28 -20.84 12.04
C GLY A 212 -0.05 -22.34 12.09
N LYS A 213 -0.37 -22.99 13.22
CA LYS A 213 -0.27 -24.45 13.34
C LYS A 213 -1.12 -25.20 12.29
N ASN A 214 -2.28 -24.64 11.93
CA ASN A 214 -3.29 -25.31 11.10
C ASN A 214 -3.74 -24.47 9.89
N TYR A 215 -3.04 -23.38 9.57
CA TYR A 215 -3.45 -22.49 8.50
C TYR A 215 -2.25 -21.80 7.86
N ASP A 216 -2.35 -21.59 6.55
CA ASP A 216 -1.57 -20.58 5.85
C ASP A 216 -2.28 -19.22 5.95
N ALA A 217 -1.52 -18.14 5.84
CA ALA A 217 -2.02 -16.79 6.03
C ALA A 217 -1.65 -15.89 4.86
N ALA A 218 -2.55 -14.99 4.50
CA ALA A 218 -2.30 -13.92 3.55
C ALA A 218 -2.85 -12.59 4.06
N ALA A 219 -2.16 -11.50 3.78
CA ALA A 219 -2.70 -10.16 3.92
C ALA A 219 -3.36 -9.74 2.60
N ILE A 220 -4.50 -9.07 2.70
CA ILE A 220 -5.21 -8.47 1.57
C ILE A 220 -5.34 -6.97 1.76
N PHE A 221 -5.08 -6.21 0.69
CA PHE A 221 -5.35 -4.79 0.62
C PHE A 221 -6.12 -4.50 -0.66
N TYR A 222 -7.26 -3.84 -0.55
CA TYR A 222 -7.99 -3.27 -1.68
C TYR A 222 -8.11 -1.77 -1.50
N GLN A 223 -7.90 -1.01 -2.56
CA GLN A 223 -7.95 0.45 -2.50
C GLN A 223 -8.52 1.06 -3.77
N GLU A 224 -9.23 2.17 -3.60
CA GLU A 224 -9.68 3.06 -4.67
C GLU A 224 -9.33 4.50 -4.27
N ARG A 225 -8.54 5.18 -5.08
CA ARG A 225 -8.05 6.55 -4.82
C ARG A 225 -8.49 7.48 -5.93
N THR A 226 -8.74 8.73 -5.54
CA THR A 226 -8.90 9.86 -6.45
C THR A 226 -7.83 10.89 -6.11
N PHE A 227 -7.22 11.49 -7.12
CA PHE A 227 -6.15 12.49 -6.98
C PHE A 227 -6.66 13.91 -7.21
#